data_AF-A0A061QAG3-F1
#
_entry.id   AF-A0A061QAG3-F1
#
_cell.length_a   1.000
_cell.length_b   1.000
_cell.length_c   1.000
_cell.angle_alpha   90.00
_cell.angle_beta   90.00
_cell.angle_gamma   90.00
#
_symmetry.space_group_name_H-M   'P 1'
#
loop_
_entity.id
_entity.type
_entity.pdbx_description
1 polymer ?
#
loop_
_entity_poly.entity_id
_entity_poly.type
_entity_poly.pdbx_seq_one_letter_code
_entity_poly.pdbx_strand_id
1 'polypeptide(L)'
;MRDIPAHLEDVYGLQVSPDLISRVTDAVLDEVRDWQSLALERMYPIVIFDALRVKIRDADSRMVKNKAVYMALGVTRDGVREWMVKPHMIEA
;
A
#
# COMPACT_ATOMS: atom_id res chain seq x y z
N MET A 1 -3.77 7.14 -13.14
CA MET A 1 -3.98 5.86 -13.86
C MET A 1 -4.04 6.03 -15.38
N ARG A 2 -3.70 7.20 -15.95
CA ARG A 2 -3.62 7.39 -17.41
C ARG A 2 -2.23 7.07 -17.99
N ASP A 3 -1.22 7.03 -17.13
CA ASP A 3 0.17 6.83 -17.55
C ASP A 3 0.45 5.36 -17.90
N ILE A 4 -0.18 4.41 -17.20
CA ILE A 4 -0.03 2.98 -17.47
C ILE A 4 -0.62 2.59 -18.83
N PRO A 5 -1.87 2.96 -19.19
CA PRO A 5 -2.39 2.72 -20.55
C PRO A 5 -1.51 3.32 -21.65
N ALA A 6 -1.08 4.58 -21.47
CA ALA A 6 -0.25 5.27 -22.45
C ALA A 6 1.09 4.56 -22.67
N HIS A 7 1.72 4.08 -21.60
CA HIS A 7 2.97 3.33 -21.70
C HIS A 7 2.80 1.95 -22.37
N LEU A 8 1.68 1.27 -22.11
CA LEU A 8 1.39 -0.02 -22.73
C LEU A 8 1.07 0.11 -24.22
N GLU A 9 0.45 1.21 -24.63
CA GLU A 9 0.28 1.53 -26.05
C GLU A 9 1.63 1.84 -26.72
N ASP A 10 2.47 2.65 -26.10
CA ASP A 10 3.76 3.07 -26.66
C ASP A 10 4.74 1.90 -26.84
N VAL A 11 4.86 1.02 -25.83
CA VAL A 11 5.81 -0.10 -25.87
C VAL A 11 5.25 -1.33 -26.57
N TYR A 12 3.95 -1.61 -26.42
CA TYR A 12 3.36 -2.88 -26.86
C TYR A 12 2.20 -2.72 -27.86
N GLY A 13 1.82 -1.50 -28.24
CA GLY A 13 0.66 -1.26 -29.13
C GLY A 13 -0.68 -1.65 -28.52
N LEU A 14 -0.73 -1.89 -27.21
CA LEU A 14 -1.90 -2.45 -26.53
C LEU A 14 -2.80 -1.34 -25.96
N GLN A 15 -4.03 -1.26 -26.46
CA GLN A 15 -5.07 -0.41 -25.90
C GLN A 15 -5.74 -1.11 -24.70
N VAL A 16 -5.54 -0.58 -23.50
CA VAL A 16 -6.18 -1.06 -22.27
C VAL A 16 -6.97 0.03 -21.57
N SER A 17 -8.17 -0.31 -21.08
CA SER A 17 -8.99 0.64 -20.34
C SER A 17 -8.45 0.86 -18.92
N PRO A 18 -8.60 2.07 -18.35
CA PRO A 18 -8.26 2.32 -16.94
C PRO A 18 -8.98 1.36 -15.98
N ASP A 19 -10.23 1.00 -16.27
CA ASP A 19 -11.01 0.06 -15.46
C ASP A 19 -10.39 -1.34 -15.45
N LEU A 20 -9.81 -1.79 -16.57
CA LEU A 20 -9.11 -3.07 -16.61
C LEU A 20 -7.88 -3.04 -15.71
N ILE A 21 -7.11 -1.96 -15.73
CA ILE A 21 -5.92 -1.81 -14.86
C ILE A 21 -6.35 -1.77 -13.39
N SER A 22 -7.46 -1.10 -13.07
CA SER A 22 -8.01 -1.11 -11.72
C SER A 22 -8.34 -2.53 -11.27
N ARG A 23 -9.09 -3.31 -12.07
CA ARG A 23 -9.43 -4.69 -11.71
C ARG A 23 -8.20 -5.59 -11.54
N VAL A 24 -7.19 -5.42 -12.38
CA VAL A 24 -5.92 -6.17 -12.26
C VAL A 24 -5.20 -5.77 -10.98
N THR A 25 -5.23 -4.49 -10.59
CA THR A 25 -4.64 -4.01 -9.34
C THR A 25 -5.45 -4.46 -8.12
N ASP A 26 -6.77 -4.57 -8.25
CA ASP A 26 -7.63 -5.10 -7.18
C ASP A 26 -7.35 -6.58 -6.90
N ALA A 27 -6.85 -7.32 -7.90
CA ALA A 27 -6.51 -8.73 -7.74
C ALA A 27 -5.36 -8.98 -6.75
N VAL A 28 -4.50 -8.00 -6.48
CA VAL A 28 -3.43 -8.14 -5.47
C VAL A 28 -3.90 -7.83 -4.05
N LEU A 29 -5.15 -7.38 -3.86
CA LEU A 29 -5.66 -7.02 -2.53
C LEU A 29 -5.71 -8.21 -1.57
N ASP A 30 -5.94 -9.43 -2.07
CA ASP A 30 -5.93 -10.63 -1.23
C ASP A 30 -4.51 -10.96 -0.76
N GLU A 31 -3.50 -10.84 -1.62
CA GLU A 31 -2.09 -10.99 -1.22
C GLU A 31 -1.68 -9.91 -0.19
N VAL A 32 -2.16 -8.68 -0.35
CA VAL A 32 -1.94 -7.61 0.65
C VAL A 32 -2.54 -8.00 2.01
N ARG A 33 -3.73 -8.60 2.04
CA ARG A 33 -4.37 -9.07 3.28
C ARG A 33 -3.56 -10.19 3.93
N ASP A 34 -3.07 -11.14 3.13
CA ASP A 34 -2.24 -12.23 3.62
C ASP A 34 -0.94 -11.69 4.23
N TRP A 35 -0.30 -10.74 3.55
CA TRP A 35 0.89 -10.07 4.06
C TRP A 35 0.64 -9.29 5.37
N GLN A 36 -0.50 -8.61 5.47
CA GLN A 36 -0.93 -7.93 6.71
C GLN A 36 -1.20 -8.90 7.87
N SER A 37 -1.58 -10.15 7.56
CA SER A 37 -1.89 -11.18 8.55
C SER A 37 -0.66 -11.82 9.18
N LEU A 38 0.52 -11.71 8.54
CA LEU A 38 1.76 -12.33 9.01
C LEU A 38 2.08 -11.97 10.45
N ALA A 39 2.42 -12.99 11.25
CA ALA A 39 2.81 -12.79 12.64
C ALA A 39 4.14 -12.02 12.70
N LEU A 40 4.18 -10.98 13.51
CA LEU A 40 5.42 -10.24 13.78
C LEU A 40 6.29 -11.03 14.77
N GLU A 41 7.60 -10.81 14.74
CA GLU A 41 8.47 -11.35 15.78
C GLU A 41 8.12 -10.80 17.16
N ARG A 42 8.46 -11.57 18.20
CA ARG A 42 8.18 -11.17 19.59
C ARG A 42 8.95 -9.92 20.03
N MET A 43 10.06 -9.57 19.36
CA MET A 43 10.91 -8.47 19.77
C MET A 43 11.73 -7.93 18.59
N TYR A 44 11.68 -6.60 18.43
CA TYR A 44 12.50 -5.84 17.49
C TYR A 44 13.35 -4.86 18.31
N PRO A 45 14.70 -4.97 18.33
CA PRO A 45 15.54 -4.05 19.11
C PRO A 45 15.42 -2.58 18.69
N ILE A 46 15.06 -2.33 17.42
CA ILE A 46 14.85 -0.98 16.88
C ILE A 46 13.53 -0.98 16.11
N VAL A 47 12.72 0.05 16.34
CA VAL A 47 11.51 0.32 15.56
C VAL A 47 11.53 1.78 15.10
N ILE A 48 11.38 1.99 13.79
CA ILE A 48 11.27 3.31 13.18
C ILE A 48 9.81 3.53 12.79
N PHE A 49 9.24 4.65 13.22
CA PHE A 49 7.90 5.07 12.84
C PHE A 49 7.97 6.24 11.86
N ASP A 50 7.12 6.21 10.85
CA ASP A 50 6.92 7.32 9.92
C ASP A 50 5.43 7.51 9.64
N ALA A 51 5.06 8.69 9.15
CA ALA A 51 3.70 9.04 8.80
C ALA A 51 3.66 9.84 7.49
N LEU A 52 3.04 9.25 6.46
CA LEU A 52 2.82 9.93 5.19
C LEU A 52 1.45 10.62 5.21
N ARG A 53 1.43 11.94 5.02
CA ARG A 53 0.17 12.68 4.82
C ARG A 53 -0.29 12.58 3.38
N VAL A 54 -1.47 11.99 3.18
CA VAL A 54 -2.06 11.78 1.86
C VAL A 54 -3.47 12.37 1.79
N LYS A 55 -3.82 12.92 0.63
CA LYS A 55 -5.18 13.36 0.32
C LYS A 55 -5.98 12.17 -0.19
N ILE A 56 -6.91 11.68 0.62
CA ILE A 56 -7.77 10.54 0.27
C ILE A 56 -9.18 11.05 0.03
N ARG A 57 -9.80 10.62 -1.06
CA ARG A 57 -11.22 10.83 -1.31
C ARG A 57 -12.00 9.75 -0.58
N ASP A 58 -12.83 10.18 0.35
CA ASP A 58 -13.76 9.34 1.09
C ASP A 58 -14.81 8.78 0.14
N ALA A 59 -15.00 7.46 0.14
CA ALA A 59 -15.87 6.76 -0.81
C ALA A 59 -17.35 7.16 -0.64
N ASP A 60 -17.77 7.42 0.60
CA ASP A 60 -19.17 7.70 0.94
C ASP A 60 -19.51 9.18 0.73
N SER A 61 -18.69 10.07 1.28
CA SER A 61 -18.94 11.52 1.27
C SER A 61 -18.43 12.24 0.02
N ARG A 62 -17.64 11.57 -0.83
CA ARG A 62 -16.89 12.13 -1.98
C ARG A 62 -15.96 13.31 -1.64
N MET A 63 -15.82 13.65 -0.36
CA MET A 63 -14.92 14.70 0.12
C MET A 63 -13.48 14.20 0.16
N VAL A 64 -12.55 15.08 -0.21
CA VAL A 64 -11.12 14.81 -0.04
C VAL A 64 -10.70 15.24 1.35
N LYS A 65 -10.14 14.32 2.12
CA LYS A 65 -9.61 14.54 3.47
C LYS A 65 -8.10 14.30 3.47
N ASN A 66 -7.37 15.08 4.26
CA ASN A 66 -5.98 14.75 4.58
C ASN A 66 -6.00 13.66 5.65
N LYS A 67 -5.51 12.46 5.33
CA LYS A 67 -5.28 11.36 6.27
C LYS A 67 -3.80 11.14 6.50
N ALA A 68 -3.44 10.59 7.67
CA ALA A 68 -2.09 10.12 7.94
C ALA A 68 -2.05 8.60 7.77
N VAL A 69 -1.13 8.12 6.94
CA VAL A 69 -0.81 6.69 6.81
C VAL A 69 0.45 6.45 7.63
N TYR A 70 0.34 5.68 8.71
CA TYR A 70 1.49 5.35 9.53
C TYR A 70 2.16 4.07 9.03
N MET A 71 3.49 4.06 9.12
CA MET A 71 4.32 2.92 8.76
C MET A 71 5.29 2.64 9.89
N ALA A 72 5.58 1.35 10.10
CA ALA A 72 6.56 0.92 11.08
C ALA A 72 7.56 -0.05 10.42
N LEU A 73 8.84 0.21 10.63
CA LEU A 73 9.94 -0.66 10.21
C LEU A 73 10.66 -1.19 11.45
N GLY A 74 10.60 -2.50 11.65
CA GLY A 74 11.33 -3.20 12.70
C GLY A 74 12.68 -3.67 12.20
N VAL A 75 13.69 -3.67 13.07
CA VAL A 75 14.94 -4.40 12.85
C VAL A 75 14.93 -5.63 13.74
N THR A 76 15.12 -6.82 13.18
CA THR A 76 15.18 -8.08 13.93
C THR A 76 16.49 -8.18 14.73
N ARG A 77 16.62 -9.22 15.56
CA ARG A 77 17.86 -9.47 16.32
C ARG A 77 19.07 -9.72 15.42
N ASP A 78 18.84 -10.27 14.23
CA ASP A 78 19.89 -10.55 13.24
C ASP A 78 20.20 -9.31 12.37
N GLY A 79 19.58 -8.17 12.66
CA GLY A 79 19.79 -6.92 11.93
C GLY A 79 18.99 -6.80 10.63
N VAL A 80 18.06 -7.73 10.37
CA VAL A 80 17.21 -7.70 9.17
C VAL A 80 16.11 -6.65 9.36
N ARG A 81 15.85 -5.86 8.32
CA ARG A 81 14.77 -4.86 8.34
C ARG A 81 13.49 -5.50 7.82
N GLU A 82 12.42 -5.41 8.58
CA GLU A 82 11.11 -5.90 8.21
C GLU A 82 10.05 -4.83 8.38
N TRP A 83 9.15 -4.74 7.39
CA TRP A 83 7.97 -3.92 7.51
C TRP A 83 6.99 -4.56 8.48
N MET A 84 6.67 -3.84 9.54
CA MET A 84 5.63 -4.21 10.46
C MET A 84 4.33 -3.70 9.83
N VAL A 85 3.51 -4.58 9.27
CA VAL A 85 2.27 -4.17 8.62
C VAL A 85 1.09 -4.73 9.39
N LYS A 86 0.23 -3.82 9.86
CA LYS A 86 -1.04 -4.14 10.52
C LYS A 86 -2.11 -3.17 10.06
N PRO A 87 -3.37 -3.64 9.93
CA PRO A 87 -4.48 -2.81 9.45
C PRO A 87 -4.67 -1.51 10.25
N HIS A 88 -4.51 -1.56 11.57
CA HIS A 88 -4.68 -0.40 12.46
C HIS A 88 -3.53 0.62 12.39
N MET A 89 -2.42 0.29 11.73
CA MET A 89 -1.35 1.26 11.48
C MET A 89 -1.65 2.14 10.25
N ILE A 90 -2.64 1.79 9.43
CA ILE A 90 -2.84 2.43 8.13
C ILE A 90 -3.84 3.60 8.17
N GLU A 91 -4.61 3.81 9.25
CA GLU A 91 -5.61 4.89 9.27
C GLU A 91 -5.76 5.62 10.61
N ALA A 92 -5.55 6.95 10.57
CA ALA A 92 -6.25 7.96 11.39
C ALA A 92 -6.69 9.15 10.50
#